data_AF-W4UMY0-F1
#
_entry.id   AF-W4UMY0-F1
#
_cell.length_a   1.000
_cell.length_b   1.000
_cell.length_c   1.000
_cell.angle_alpha   90.00
_cell.angle_beta   90.00
_cell.angle_gamma   90.00
#
_symmetry.space_group_name_H-M   'P 1'
#
loop_
_entity.id
_entity.type
_entity.pdbx_description
1 polymer ?
#
loop_
_entity_poly.entity_id
_entity_poly.type
_entity_poly.pdbx_seq_one_letter_code
_entity_poly.pdbx_strand_id
1 'polypeptide(L)'
;MRERGDDALLLFRKFAADFAEKYRMPAIQLMDDARQMLLAFPWPGNVRQLKNITEQISIIETNREITAAILQGYLPTQNTQRLPALLGRREGKGFESEREILYSVLFDMRQEVSELKKMVHNLMAERGAQVVTTPVMTSQQAPMPAIIHPVKPTVCEDDDDDIQDTEEYVEETLSLDEVEKEMIRKALDKHHGKRKSAAKDLNISERTLYRKIKEYGLD
;
A
#
# COMPACT_ATOMS: atom_id res chain seq x y z
N MET A 1 3.03 20.09 -19.02
CA MET A 1 2.34 21.39 -19.18
C MET A 1 3.08 22.59 -18.59
N ARG A 2 4.16 22.40 -17.81
CA ARG A 2 4.92 23.51 -17.18
C ARG A 2 5.60 24.48 -18.17
N GLU A 3 5.88 24.06 -19.40
CA GLU A 3 6.56 24.89 -20.40
C GLU A 3 5.58 25.68 -21.30
N ARG A 4 4.26 25.54 -21.10
CA ARG A 4 3.22 26.16 -21.94
C ARG A 4 2.05 26.64 -21.09
N GLY A 5 2.31 27.50 -20.10
CA GLY A 5 1.30 27.99 -19.17
C GLY A 5 0.03 28.52 -19.84
N ASP A 6 0.17 29.14 -21.02
CA ASP A 6 -0.95 29.69 -21.80
C ASP A 6 -1.88 28.61 -22.40
N ASP A 7 -1.42 27.37 -22.59
CA ASP A 7 -2.26 26.31 -23.15
C ASP A 7 -3.40 25.93 -22.18
N ALA A 8 -3.22 26.12 -20.88
CA ALA A 8 -4.23 25.76 -19.88
C ALA A 8 -5.52 26.57 -20.06
N LEU A 9 -5.41 27.88 -20.32
CA LEU A 9 -6.58 28.73 -20.57
C LEU A 9 -7.26 28.39 -21.89
N LEU A 10 -6.46 28.16 -22.94
CA LEU A 10 -6.98 27.79 -24.26
C LEU A 10 -7.73 26.45 -24.21
N LEU A 11 -7.16 25.46 -23.53
CA LEU A 11 -7.77 24.15 -23.33
C LEU A 11 -9.01 24.22 -22.45
N PHE A 12 -8.99 25.03 -21.39
CA PHE A 12 -10.18 25.25 -20.58
C PHE A 12 -11.32 25.80 -21.43
N ARG A 13 -11.06 26.83 -22.24
CA ARG A 13 -12.06 27.43 -23.13
C ARG A 13 -12.60 26.39 -24.12
N LYS A 14 -11.72 25.57 -24.68
CA LYS A 14 -12.10 24.49 -25.60
C LYS A 14 -13.01 23.46 -24.92
N PHE A 15 -12.64 22.99 -23.73
CA PHE A 15 -13.46 22.03 -22.98
C PHE A 15 -14.79 22.63 -22.52
N ALA A 16 -14.80 23.89 -22.07
CA ALA A 16 -16.03 24.58 -21.68
C ALA A 16 -17.02 24.67 -22.84
N ALA A 17 -16.54 24.95 -24.06
CA ALA A 17 -17.36 24.93 -25.27
C ALA A 17 -17.87 23.52 -25.61
N ASP A 18 -16.99 22.51 -25.57
CA ASP A 18 -17.39 21.12 -25.83
C ASP A 18 -18.47 20.64 -24.85
N PHE A 19 -18.35 20.97 -23.57
CA PHE A 19 -19.31 20.56 -22.54
C PHE A 19 -20.62 21.35 -22.61
N ALA A 20 -20.56 22.64 -22.97
CA ALA A 20 -21.74 23.45 -23.25
C ALA A 20 -22.60 22.80 -24.35
N GLU A 21 -21.97 22.38 -25.44
CA GLU A 21 -22.64 21.68 -26.54
C GLU A 21 -23.16 20.30 -26.09
N LYS A 22 -22.30 19.48 -25.48
CA LYS A 22 -22.64 18.12 -25.03
C LYS A 22 -23.83 18.10 -24.07
N TYR A 23 -23.89 19.04 -23.14
CA TYR A 23 -24.93 19.09 -22.11
C TYR A 23 -26.07 20.07 -22.43
N ARG A 24 -26.02 20.75 -23.59
CA ARG A 24 -27.00 21.78 -24.00
C ARG A 24 -27.17 22.88 -22.94
N MET A 25 -26.05 23.33 -22.39
CA MET A 25 -25.97 24.39 -21.39
C MET A 25 -25.10 25.53 -21.90
N PRO A 26 -25.26 26.77 -21.41
CA PRO A 26 -24.37 27.86 -21.80
C PRO A 26 -22.94 27.60 -21.29
N ALA A 27 -21.94 27.97 -22.09
CA ALA A 27 -20.54 27.78 -21.77
C ALA A 27 -20.12 28.62 -20.56
N ILE A 28 -19.38 27.99 -19.64
CA ILE A 28 -18.76 28.67 -18.51
C ILE A 28 -17.56 29.50 -18.96
N GLN A 29 -17.37 30.65 -18.30
CA GLN A 29 -16.29 31.59 -18.55
C GLN A 29 -15.52 31.85 -17.26
N LEU A 30 -14.20 31.93 -17.36
CA LEU A 30 -13.35 32.29 -16.23
C LEU A 30 -13.26 33.81 -16.12
N MET A 31 -13.48 34.31 -14.92
CA MET A 31 -13.16 35.68 -14.53
C MET A 31 -11.63 35.84 -14.39
N ASP A 32 -11.13 37.08 -14.42
CA ASP A 32 -9.69 37.34 -14.47
C ASP A 32 -8.92 36.80 -13.24
N ASP A 33 -9.56 36.83 -12.07
CA ASP A 33 -9.06 36.22 -10.84
C ASP A 33 -8.92 34.69 -10.97
N ALA A 34 -9.92 34.03 -11.56
CA ALA A 34 -9.91 32.59 -11.81
C ALA A 34 -8.89 32.20 -12.88
N ARG A 35 -8.69 33.03 -13.92
CA ARG A 35 -7.64 32.82 -14.93
C ARG A 35 -6.26 32.80 -14.29
N GLN A 36 -5.99 33.77 -13.41
CA GLN A 36 -4.70 33.87 -12.73
C GLN A 36 -4.47 32.66 -11.80
N MET A 37 -5.49 32.22 -11.08
CA MET A 37 -5.44 31.01 -10.26
C MET A 37 -5.18 29.75 -11.10
N LEU A 38 -5.85 29.61 -12.24
CA LEU A 38 -5.69 28.47 -13.16
C LEU A 38 -4.26 28.38 -13.71
N LEU A 39 -3.64 29.53 -14.04
CA LEU A 39 -2.27 29.63 -14.53
C LEU A 39 -1.23 29.33 -13.43
N ALA A 40 -1.48 29.76 -12.20
CA ALA A 40 -0.58 29.53 -11.06
C ALA A 40 -0.56 28.07 -10.60
N PHE A 41 -1.57 27.27 -10.97
CA PHE A 41 -1.71 25.89 -10.51
C PHE A 41 -0.75 24.93 -11.25
N PRO A 42 -0.07 24.00 -10.57
CA PRO A 42 0.97 23.16 -11.18
C PRO A 42 0.45 21.97 -12.01
N TRP A 43 -0.86 21.74 -12.05
CA TRP A 43 -1.54 20.67 -12.82
C TRP A 43 -0.87 19.28 -12.72
N PRO A 44 -0.85 18.63 -11.53
CA PRO A 44 -0.14 17.37 -11.32
C PRO A 44 -0.63 16.20 -12.20
N GLY A 45 -1.89 16.24 -12.66
CA GLY A 45 -2.50 15.27 -13.58
C GLY A 45 -2.71 15.80 -15.00
N ASN A 46 -1.99 16.87 -15.39
CA ASN A 46 -1.99 17.47 -16.73
C ASN A 46 -3.42 17.82 -17.22
N VAL A 47 -3.63 17.71 -18.54
CA VAL A 47 -4.86 18.02 -19.29
C VAL A 47 -6.08 17.24 -18.79
N ARG A 48 -5.90 16.04 -18.22
CA ARG A 48 -7.01 15.23 -17.71
C ARG A 48 -7.66 15.86 -16.47
N GLN A 49 -6.85 16.35 -15.54
CA GLN A 49 -7.37 17.06 -14.37
C GLN A 49 -8.09 18.33 -14.77
N LEU A 50 -7.50 19.11 -15.68
CA LEU A 50 -8.14 20.31 -16.21
C LEU A 50 -9.51 19.97 -16.82
N LYS A 51 -9.56 18.96 -17.71
CA LYS A 51 -10.82 18.51 -18.32
C LYS A 51 -11.86 18.10 -17.27
N ASN A 52 -11.47 17.30 -16.28
CA ASN A 52 -12.38 16.82 -15.23
C ASN A 52 -12.94 17.99 -14.41
N ILE A 53 -12.09 18.94 -14.03
CA ILE A 53 -12.50 20.13 -13.27
C ILE A 53 -13.43 21.00 -14.13
N THR A 54 -13.09 21.26 -15.39
CA THR A 54 -13.96 22.01 -16.31
C THR A 54 -15.32 21.31 -16.49
N GLU A 55 -15.33 19.97 -16.60
CA GLU A 55 -16.56 19.18 -16.70
C GLU A 55 -17.42 19.31 -15.44
N GLN A 56 -16.80 19.14 -14.27
CA GLN A 56 -17.48 19.26 -12.98
C GLN A 56 -18.10 20.64 -12.79
N ILE A 57 -17.32 21.71 -13.03
CA ILE A 57 -17.82 23.09 -12.93
C ILE A 57 -18.96 23.29 -13.93
N SER A 58 -18.82 22.80 -15.16
CA SER A 58 -19.88 22.95 -16.17
C SER A 58 -21.20 22.30 -15.75
N ILE A 59 -21.15 21.18 -15.02
CA ILE A 59 -22.33 20.41 -14.61
C ILE A 59 -22.93 20.93 -13.30
N ILE A 60 -22.07 21.26 -12.32
CA ILE A 60 -22.49 21.53 -10.94
C ILE A 60 -22.83 23.01 -10.76
N GLU A 61 -22.07 23.91 -11.37
CA GLU A 61 -22.29 25.34 -11.17
C GLU A 61 -23.47 25.85 -12.00
N THR A 62 -24.35 26.59 -11.32
CA THR A 62 -25.45 27.29 -11.99
C THR A 62 -24.96 28.62 -12.58
N ASN A 63 -24.00 29.27 -11.93
CA ASN A 63 -23.36 30.47 -12.46
C ASN A 63 -22.40 30.11 -13.60
N ARG A 64 -22.41 30.90 -14.67
CA ARG A 64 -21.53 30.73 -15.82
C ARG A 64 -20.28 31.59 -15.72
N GLU A 65 -20.25 32.56 -14.81
CA GLU A 65 -19.07 33.35 -14.48
C GLU A 65 -18.34 32.70 -13.30
N ILE A 66 -17.22 32.07 -13.59
CA ILE A 66 -16.45 31.29 -12.62
C ILE A 66 -15.37 32.19 -12.02
N THR A 67 -15.54 32.54 -10.74
CA THR A 67 -14.58 33.30 -9.93
C THR A 67 -13.53 32.38 -9.30
N ALA A 68 -12.46 32.98 -8.77
CA ALA A 68 -11.40 32.24 -8.09
C ALA A 68 -11.92 31.42 -6.91
N ALA A 69 -12.90 31.94 -6.16
CA ALA A 69 -13.49 31.25 -5.01
C ALA A 69 -14.23 29.97 -5.42
N ILE A 70 -14.99 30.02 -6.52
CA ILE A 70 -15.67 28.85 -7.08
C ILE A 70 -14.62 27.83 -7.54
N LEU A 71 -13.65 28.27 -8.35
CA LEU A 71 -12.60 27.41 -8.88
C LEU A 71 -11.78 26.72 -7.78
N GLN A 72 -11.48 27.43 -6.68
CA GLN A 72 -10.74 26.89 -5.55
C GLN A 72 -11.43 25.67 -4.91
N GLY A 73 -12.77 25.62 -4.90
CA GLY A 73 -13.52 24.47 -4.38
C GLY A 73 -13.33 23.19 -5.18
N TYR A 74 -12.99 23.30 -6.47
CA TYR A 74 -12.78 22.17 -7.37
C TYR A 74 -11.31 21.81 -7.57
N LEU A 75 -10.40 22.73 -7.24
CA LEU A 75 -8.96 22.45 -7.29
C LEU A 75 -8.56 21.60 -6.08
N PRO A 76 -7.78 20.52 -6.27
CA PRO A 76 -7.30 19.74 -5.14
C PRO A 76 -6.44 20.62 -4.22
N THR A 77 -6.71 20.55 -2.92
CA THR A 77 -5.94 21.24 -1.89
C THR A 77 -4.49 20.83 -2.03
N GLN A 78 -3.66 21.77 -2.49
CA GLN A 78 -2.22 21.58 -2.58
C GLN A 78 -1.69 21.55 -1.15
N ASN A 79 -1.74 20.38 -0.50
CA ASN A 79 -1.02 20.16 0.75
C ASN A 79 0.48 20.17 0.43
N THR A 80 0.98 21.39 0.25
CA THR A 80 2.38 21.71 0.07
C THR A 80 3.00 21.77 1.47
N GLN A 81 2.92 20.68 2.23
CA GLN A 81 3.92 20.43 3.26
C GLN A 81 5.25 20.18 2.52
N ARG A 82 5.87 21.29 2.09
CA ARG A 82 7.27 21.34 1.70
C ARG A 82 8.08 21.08 2.97
N LEU A 83 8.25 19.80 3.29
CA LEU A 83 9.35 19.38 4.14
C LEU A 83 10.67 19.71 3.42
N PRO A 84 11.75 20.08 4.14
CA PRO A 84 13.01 20.49 3.52
C PRO A 84 13.51 19.37 2.59
N ALA A 85 13.59 19.67 1.30
CA ALA A 85 14.03 18.71 0.31
C ALA A 85 15.56 18.58 0.37
N LEU A 86 16.06 17.46 0.90
CA LEU A 86 17.41 17.01 0.58
C LEU A 86 17.45 16.65 -0.91
N LEU A 87 18.27 17.41 -1.64
CA LEU A 87 18.51 17.30 -3.07
C LEU A 87 19.07 15.92 -3.41
N GLY A 88 18.25 15.08 -4.04
CA GLY A 88 18.72 13.81 -4.58
C GLY A 88 17.60 12.91 -5.09
N ARG A 89 17.46 12.85 -6.43
CA ARG A 89 16.81 11.79 -7.21
C ARG A 89 15.29 11.61 -7.05
N ARG A 90 14.55 11.95 -8.11
CA ARG A 90 13.19 11.49 -8.35
C ARG A 90 13.24 10.02 -8.79
N GLU A 91 12.58 9.15 -8.02
CA GLU A 91 11.68 8.06 -8.42
C GLU A 91 11.29 7.27 -7.15
N GLY A 92 10.00 7.01 -6.90
CA GLY A 92 9.57 5.97 -5.93
C GLY A 92 8.91 6.33 -4.58
N LYS A 93 8.89 7.59 -4.12
CA LYS A 93 8.54 7.93 -2.70
C LYS A 93 7.06 7.87 -2.27
N GLY A 94 6.20 7.13 -2.96
CA GLY A 94 4.90 6.74 -2.40
C GLY A 94 5.05 5.56 -1.45
N PHE A 95 5.71 4.50 -1.92
CA PHE A 95 5.80 3.23 -1.19
C PHE A 95 6.96 3.15 -0.20
N GLU A 96 8.09 3.84 -0.44
CA GLU A 96 9.22 3.82 0.50
C GLU A 96 8.91 4.62 1.76
N SER A 97 8.31 5.80 1.62
CA SER A 97 7.88 6.60 2.77
C SER A 97 6.81 5.87 3.59
N GLU A 98 5.87 5.17 2.93
CA GLU A 98 4.87 4.34 3.61
C GLU A 98 5.50 3.11 4.29
N ARG A 99 6.47 2.46 3.62
CA ARG A 99 7.24 1.36 4.22
C ARG A 99 8.06 1.81 5.42
N GLU A 100 8.74 2.96 5.36
CA GLU A 100 9.49 3.51 6.48
C GLU A 100 8.58 3.85 7.67
N ILE A 101 7.40 4.42 7.41
CA ILE A 101 6.39 4.65 8.45
C ILE A 101 5.93 3.32 9.04
N LEU A 102 5.59 2.33 8.21
CA LEU A 102 5.15 1.01 8.66
C LEU A 102 6.26 0.30 9.45
N TYR A 103 7.51 0.38 9.01
CA TYR A 103 8.66 -0.17 9.73
C TYR A 103 8.89 0.53 11.06
N SER A 104 8.71 1.86 11.14
CA SER A 104 8.78 2.58 12.42
C SER A 104 7.69 2.12 13.38
N VAL A 105 6.44 1.98 12.91
CA VAL A 105 5.32 1.50 13.73
C VAL A 105 5.54 0.06 14.17
N LEU A 106 5.99 -0.84 13.28
CA LEU A 106 6.29 -2.23 13.63
C LEU A 106 7.46 -2.34 14.61
N PHE A 107 8.47 -1.49 14.46
CA PHE A 107 9.62 -1.45 15.37
C PHE A 107 9.22 -0.95 16.76
N ASP A 108 8.41 0.10 16.81
CA ASP A 108 7.87 0.65 18.06
C ASP A 108 6.96 -0.38 18.74
N MET A 109 6.08 -1.05 17.99
CA MET A 109 5.26 -2.15 18.52
C MET A 109 6.12 -3.30 19.06
N ARG A 110 7.22 -3.65 18.40
CA ARG A 110 8.15 -4.67 18.91
C ARG A 110 8.80 -4.24 20.22
N GLN A 111 9.15 -2.96 20.35
CA GLN A 111 9.68 -2.42 21.59
C GLN A 111 8.63 -2.46 22.70
N GLU A 112 7.40 -2.00 22.44
CA GLU A 112 6.28 -2.04 23.39
C GLU A 112 5.94 -3.48 23.82
N VAL A 113 5.95 -4.44 22.90
CA VAL A 113 5.74 -5.86 23.21
C VAL A 113 6.89 -6.42 24.05
N SER A 114 8.12 -5.98 23.81
CA SER A 114 9.28 -6.39 24.62
C SER A 114 9.22 -5.80 26.02
N GLU A 115 8.77 -4.55 26.17
CA GLU A 115 8.52 -3.91 27.45
C GLU A 115 7.35 -4.57 28.19
N LEU A 116 6.28 -4.92 27.49
CA LEU A 116 5.15 -5.66 28.04
C LEU A 116 5.56 -7.05 28.51
N LYS A 117 6.35 -7.79 27.71
CA LYS A 117 6.91 -9.10 28.13
C LYS A 117 7.76 -8.97 29.39
N LYS A 118 8.59 -7.93 29.50
CA LYS A 118 9.39 -7.66 30.71
C LYS A 118 8.51 -7.35 31.92
N MET A 119 7.45 -6.57 31.74
CA MET A 119 6.51 -6.23 32.82
C MET A 119 5.70 -7.46 33.28
N VAL A 120 5.23 -8.29 32.36
CA VAL A 120 4.54 -9.56 32.67
C VAL A 120 5.49 -10.54 33.34
N HIS A 121 6.73 -10.65 32.86
CA HIS A 121 7.76 -11.48 33.48
C HIS A 121 8.08 -11.01 34.91
N ASN A 122 8.17 -9.70 35.15
CA ASN A 122 8.36 -9.15 36.49
C ASN A 122 7.15 -9.40 37.41
N LEU A 123 5.91 -9.31 36.90
CA LEU A 123 4.71 -9.66 37.67
C LEU A 123 4.62 -11.15 38.00
N MET A 124 5.06 -12.01 37.07
CA MET A 124 5.16 -13.46 37.29
C MET A 124 6.29 -13.80 38.27
N ALA A 125 7.39 -13.04 38.26
CA ALA A 125 8.47 -13.16 39.22
C ALA A 125 8.07 -12.66 40.63
N GLU A 126 7.29 -11.57 40.73
CA GLU A 126 6.79 -11.03 42.01
C GLU A 126 5.66 -11.87 42.64
N ARG A 127 4.95 -12.69 41.86
CA ARG A 127 3.97 -13.67 42.38
C ARG A 127 4.56 -15.03 42.76
N GLY A 128 5.89 -15.20 42.69
CA GLY A 128 6.59 -16.44 42.99
C GLY A 128 6.93 -16.71 44.45
N ALA A 129 6.33 -16.01 45.42
CA ALA A 129 6.64 -16.20 46.84
C ALA A 129 5.38 -16.24 47.73
N GLN A 130 4.63 -17.35 47.69
CA GLN A 130 3.92 -17.83 48.89
C GLN A 130 4.11 -19.34 49.02
N VAL A 131 5.09 -19.69 49.85
CA VAL A 131 5.29 -21.02 50.41
C VAL A 131 4.28 -21.17 51.55
N VAL A 132 3.35 -22.12 51.45
CA VAL A 132 2.67 -22.68 52.64
C VAL A 132 2.80 -24.19 52.59
N THR A 133 3.75 -24.66 53.38
CA THR A 133 3.97 -26.05 53.75
C THR A 133 2.93 -26.49 54.79
N THR A 134 2.28 -27.64 54.60
CA THR A 134 1.94 -28.57 55.71
C THR A 134 1.72 -30.01 55.20
N PRO A 135 1.99 -31.04 56.02
CA PRO A 135 2.32 -32.39 55.57
C PRO A 135 1.17 -33.42 55.69
N VAL A 136 1.27 -34.48 54.86
CA VAL A 136 0.84 -35.89 55.01
C VAL A 136 -0.55 -36.18 55.61
N MET A 137 -1.43 -36.87 54.85
CA MET A 137 -2.19 -38.05 55.29
C MET A 137 -2.70 -38.92 54.11
N THR A 138 -2.64 -40.23 54.36
CA THR A 138 -3.05 -41.43 53.61
C THR A 138 -4.53 -41.49 53.19
N SER A 139 -4.85 -42.05 52.00
CA SER A 139 -5.68 -43.28 51.79
C SER A 139 -6.34 -43.43 50.40
N GLN A 140 -6.08 -44.58 49.72
CA GLN A 140 -6.97 -45.46 48.90
C GLN A 140 -7.73 -44.84 47.69
N GLN A 141 -7.70 -45.34 46.43
CA GLN A 141 -7.98 -46.71 45.94
C GLN A 141 -7.64 -46.83 44.41
N ALA A 142 -7.39 -48.04 43.91
CA ALA A 142 -6.90 -48.41 42.55
C ALA A 142 -8.04 -48.75 41.55
N PRO A 143 -7.85 -49.42 40.38
CA PRO A 143 -6.75 -49.46 39.37
C PRO A 143 -7.25 -49.36 37.89
N MET A 144 -6.35 -49.11 36.93
CA MET A 144 -6.44 -49.68 35.56
C MET A 144 -5.01 -50.09 35.11
N PRO A 145 -4.83 -51.24 34.43
CA PRO A 145 -3.52 -51.88 34.15
C PRO A 145 -2.88 -51.26 32.88
N ALA A 146 -1.61 -51.43 32.49
CA ALA A 146 -0.69 -52.56 32.54
C ALA A 146 0.73 -52.03 32.18
N ILE A 147 1.82 -52.49 32.84
CA ILE A 147 2.85 -53.42 32.30
C ILE A 147 3.76 -52.76 31.21
N ILE A 148 5.11 -52.57 31.29
CA ILE A 148 6.23 -53.22 32.00
C ILE A 148 7.58 -52.44 31.73
N HIS A 149 8.39 -52.23 32.80
CA HIS A 149 9.89 -52.26 32.91
C HIS A 149 10.82 -51.19 32.24
N PRO A 150 12.12 -51.08 32.64
CA PRO A 150 12.60 -50.36 33.83
C PRO A 150 13.77 -49.39 33.50
N VAL A 151 14.32 -48.73 34.52
CA VAL A 151 15.76 -48.39 34.74
C VAL A 151 15.97 -46.94 35.23
N LYS A 152 16.88 -46.90 36.19
CA LYS A 152 17.27 -45.90 37.18
C LYS A 152 17.87 -44.59 36.62
N PRO A 153 17.93 -43.56 37.49
CA PRO A 153 18.39 -42.22 37.15
C PRO A 153 19.91 -42.15 37.20
N THR A 154 20.53 -41.43 36.26
CA THR A 154 21.94 -41.05 36.40
C THR A 154 22.27 -39.86 35.50
N VAL A 155 22.62 -38.77 36.20
CA VAL A 155 23.78 -37.90 35.96
C VAL A 155 23.67 -36.91 34.78
N CYS A 156 23.60 -35.64 35.20
CA CYS A 156 24.03 -34.43 34.52
C CYS A 156 25.56 -34.36 34.35
N GLU A 157 26.01 -33.59 33.35
CA GLU A 157 27.40 -33.29 32.90
C GLU A 157 27.72 -34.02 31.59
N ASP A 158 28.33 -33.44 30.56
CA ASP A 158 28.65 -32.07 30.13
C ASP A 158 29.09 -32.24 28.65
N ASP A 159 29.11 -31.13 27.90
CA ASP A 159 29.82 -30.90 26.63
C ASP A 159 29.31 -31.46 25.29
N ASP A 160 29.19 -30.50 24.36
CA ASP A 160 29.22 -30.56 22.89
C ASP A 160 28.32 -31.57 22.17
N ASP A 161 27.15 -31.08 21.72
CA ASP A 161 26.55 -31.56 20.48
C ASP A 161 26.03 -30.36 19.66
N ASP A 162 26.53 -30.32 18.43
CA ASP A 162 26.12 -29.53 17.28
C ASP A 162 24.72 -28.92 17.38
N ILE A 163 24.64 -27.60 17.20
CA ILE A 163 23.40 -26.88 16.89
C ILE A 163 22.90 -27.38 15.51
N GLN A 164 22.17 -28.48 15.53
CA GLN A 164 21.21 -28.82 14.50
C GLN A 164 19.86 -28.20 14.88
N ASP A 165 19.14 -27.75 13.85
CA ASP A 165 17.84 -27.08 13.84
C ASP A 165 17.88 -25.56 14.08
N THR A 166 17.47 -24.74 13.11
CA THR A 166 16.30 -24.90 12.25
C THR A 166 16.67 -24.44 10.85
N GLU A 167 16.34 -25.25 9.83
CA GLU A 167 16.38 -24.84 8.44
C GLU A 167 15.86 -23.41 8.32
N GLU A 168 16.69 -22.51 7.79
CA GLU A 168 16.23 -21.21 7.32
C GLU A 168 15.13 -21.54 6.31
N TYR A 169 13.87 -21.43 6.75
CA TYR A 169 12.76 -21.24 5.83
C TYR A 169 13.07 -19.93 5.13
N VAL A 170 13.87 -20.03 4.06
CA VAL A 170 13.76 -19.13 2.93
C VAL A 170 12.33 -19.38 2.49
N GLU A 171 11.43 -18.57 3.04
CA GLU A 171 10.10 -18.40 2.52
C GLU A 171 10.35 -18.11 1.04
N GLU A 172 10.17 -19.12 0.19
CA GLU A 172 10.02 -18.97 -1.24
C GLU A 172 8.74 -18.14 -1.36
N THR A 173 8.88 -16.84 -1.11
CA THR A 173 7.93 -15.84 -1.50
C THR A 173 7.99 -15.91 -3.01
N LEU A 174 7.16 -16.78 -3.59
CA LEU A 174 6.70 -16.65 -4.96
C LEU A 174 6.28 -15.20 -5.08
N SER A 175 7.19 -14.38 -5.60
CA SER A 175 6.99 -12.94 -5.63
C SER A 175 5.72 -12.74 -6.45
N LEU A 176 4.85 -11.82 -6.03
CA LEU A 176 3.63 -11.50 -6.79
C LEU A 176 3.96 -11.23 -8.27
N ASP A 177 5.17 -10.71 -8.53
CA ASP A 177 5.71 -10.50 -9.87
C ASP A 177 5.99 -11.80 -10.65
N GLU A 178 6.46 -12.86 -10.00
CA GLU A 178 6.72 -14.15 -10.63
C GLU A 178 5.41 -14.84 -11.03
N VAL A 179 4.43 -14.82 -10.14
CA VAL A 179 3.09 -15.34 -10.40
C VAL A 179 2.42 -14.53 -11.52
N GLU A 180 2.51 -13.20 -11.49
CA GLU A 180 1.98 -12.33 -12.56
C GLU A 180 2.66 -12.64 -13.91
N LYS A 181 3.99 -12.77 -13.92
CA LYS A 181 4.76 -13.11 -15.12
C LYS A 181 4.36 -14.45 -15.72
N GLU A 182 4.15 -15.47 -14.88
CA GLU A 182 3.70 -16.79 -15.33
C GLU A 182 2.27 -16.73 -15.90
N MET A 183 1.35 -16.04 -15.22
CA MET A 183 -0.02 -15.86 -15.69
C MET A 183 -0.09 -15.15 -17.05
N ILE A 184 0.74 -14.12 -17.24
CA ILE A 184 0.86 -13.40 -18.51
C ILE A 184 1.39 -14.32 -19.62
N ARG A 185 2.44 -15.09 -19.34
CA ARG A 185 3.00 -16.06 -20.30
C ARG A 185 1.94 -17.09 -20.72
N LYS A 186 1.25 -17.69 -19.74
CA LYS A 186 0.23 -18.71 -19.97
C LYS A 186 -0.95 -18.19 -20.80
N ALA A 187 -1.39 -16.95 -20.54
CA ALA A 187 -2.45 -16.31 -21.31
C ALA A 187 -2.02 -16.01 -22.76
N LEU A 188 -0.76 -15.60 -22.97
CA LEU A 188 -0.22 -15.37 -24.31
C LEU A 188 -0.12 -16.66 -25.11
N ASP A 189 0.36 -17.74 -24.51
CA ASP A 189 0.45 -19.06 -25.14
C ASP A 189 -0.93 -19.60 -25.51
N LYS A 190 -1.89 -19.52 -24.58
CA LYS A 190 -3.30 -19.93 -24.78
C LYS A 190 -3.97 -19.21 -25.95
N HIS A 191 -3.60 -17.95 -26.19
CA HIS A 191 -4.17 -17.15 -27.28
C HIS A 191 -3.23 -16.99 -28.49
N HIS A 192 -2.16 -17.79 -28.59
CA HIS A 192 -1.19 -17.77 -29.69
C HIS A 192 -0.60 -16.37 -29.96
N GLY A 193 -0.24 -15.65 -28.90
CA GLY A 193 0.33 -14.30 -28.98
C GLY A 193 -0.69 -13.20 -29.32
N LYS A 194 -2.00 -13.51 -29.41
CA LYS A 194 -3.05 -12.49 -29.62
C LYS A 194 -3.25 -11.66 -28.36
N ARG A 195 -2.49 -10.58 -28.24
CA ARG A 195 -2.41 -9.67 -27.08
C ARG A 195 -3.79 -9.18 -26.61
N LYS A 196 -4.68 -8.77 -27.53
CA LYS A 196 -6.04 -8.32 -27.19
C LYS A 196 -6.89 -9.40 -26.51
N SER A 197 -6.78 -10.65 -26.95
CA SER A 197 -7.51 -11.77 -26.35
C SER A 197 -6.92 -12.18 -25.00
N ALA A 198 -5.59 -12.24 -24.90
CA ALA A 198 -4.90 -12.50 -23.64
C ALA A 198 -5.20 -11.44 -22.57
N ALA A 199 -5.23 -10.16 -22.96
CA ALA A 199 -5.58 -9.06 -22.05
C ALA A 199 -7.01 -9.20 -21.52
N LYS A 200 -7.95 -9.65 -22.38
CA LYS A 200 -9.33 -9.91 -21.99
C LYS A 200 -9.44 -11.12 -21.04
N ASP A 201 -8.67 -12.19 -21.24
CA ASP A 201 -8.64 -13.37 -20.37
C ASP A 201 -8.08 -13.02 -18.97
N LEU A 202 -7.06 -12.16 -18.93
CA LEU A 202 -6.46 -11.65 -17.70
C LEU A 202 -7.25 -10.49 -17.05
N ASN A 203 -8.35 -10.06 -17.68
CA ASN A 203 -9.17 -8.93 -17.24
C ASN A 203 -8.38 -7.61 -17.02
N ILE A 204 -7.37 -7.36 -17.87
CA ILE A 204 -6.57 -6.12 -17.86
C ILE A 204 -6.70 -5.37 -19.18
N SER A 205 -6.39 -4.07 -19.16
CA SER A 205 -6.33 -3.30 -20.41
C SER A 205 -5.21 -3.81 -21.30
N GLU A 206 -5.40 -3.78 -22.62
CA GLU A 206 -4.38 -4.19 -23.58
C GLU A 206 -3.07 -3.41 -23.36
N ARG A 207 -3.17 -2.11 -23.05
CA ARG A 207 -2.03 -1.25 -22.69
C ARG A 207 -1.26 -1.75 -21.46
N THR A 208 -1.95 -2.27 -20.46
CA THR A 208 -1.33 -2.85 -19.25
C THR A 208 -0.54 -4.09 -19.61
N LEU A 209 -1.15 -4.99 -20.41
CA LEU A 209 -0.50 -6.21 -20.88
C LEU A 209 0.77 -5.88 -21.68
N TYR A 210 0.70 -4.94 -22.62
CA TYR A 210 1.86 -4.47 -23.40
C TYR A 210 3.03 -4.00 -22.51
N ARG A 211 2.72 -3.21 -21.47
CA ARG A 211 3.75 -2.72 -20.54
C ARG A 211 4.41 -3.88 -19.80
N LYS A 212 3.61 -4.81 -19.28
CA LYS A 212 4.09 -5.96 -18.51
C LYS A 212 4.89 -6.95 -19.37
N ILE A 213 4.50 -7.16 -20.63
CA ILE A 213 5.30 -7.94 -21.60
C ILE A 213 6.71 -7.34 -21.75
N LYS A 214 6.79 -6.01 -21.91
CA LYS A 214 8.06 -5.30 -22.05
C LYS A 214 8.90 -5.34 -20.76
N GLU A 215 8.24 -5.18 -19.61
CA GLU A 215 8.87 -5.22 -18.28
C GLU A 215 9.47 -6.59 -17.96
N TYR A 216 8.78 -7.66 -18.34
CA TYR A 216 9.20 -9.05 -18.08
C TYR A 216 9.98 -9.71 -19.22
N GLY A 217 10.17 -9.02 -20.35
CA GLY A 217 10.88 -9.54 -21.52
C GLY A 217 10.18 -10.74 -22.17
N LEU A 218 8.85 -10.70 -22.29
CA LEU A 218 8.02 -11.78 -22.83
C LEU A 218 7.60 -11.54 -24.30
N ASP A 219 8.38 -10.76 -25.05
CA ASP A 219 8.05 -10.31 -26.42
C ASP A 219 8.39 -11.36 -27.49
#